data_AF-A0A644ZWZ1-F1
#
_entry.id   AF-A0A644ZWZ1-F1
#
_cell.length_a   1.000
_cell.length_b   1.000
_cell.length_c   1.000
_cell.angle_alpha   90.00
_cell.angle_beta   90.00
_cell.angle_gamma   90.00
#
_symmetry.space_group_name_H-M   'P 1'
#
loop_
_entity.id
_entity.type
_entity.pdbx_description
1 polymer ?
#
loop_
_entity_poly.entity_id
_entity_poly.type
_entity_poly.pdbx_seq_one_letter_code
_entity_poly.pdbx_strand_id
1 'polypeptide(L)'
;MRLGEMSWMEIEGYLQKDNRVMLVLGSTEQHGYLNLMTDVKVPLAMADAASQQTGVVVAPLEYVNAPETIARMDDMISINSCIAVDLYGQVCAESAGLRQISGTGGQLDYLTGAAMSRGGKAFICMTSSYMDKAGVRHSRILPHFGGDIVTDPRSQAYYIVTEYGTVNLAGRSTWERAEMLVSIAHPDFREELIAAAEQQKIWRRSNR
;
A
#
# COMPACT_ATOMS: atom_id res chain seq x y z
N MET A 1 -26.71 9.89 0.55
CA MET A 1 -26.92 10.24 -0.87
C MET A 1 -25.64 9.88 -1.62
N ARG A 2 -25.76 9.14 -2.72
CA ARG A 2 -24.59 8.70 -3.49
C ARG A 2 -24.35 9.65 -4.65
N LEU A 3 -23.12 10.10 -4.80
CA LEU A 3 -22.74 11.05 -5.85
C LEU A 3 -23.03 10.50 -7.26
N GLY A 4 -22.83 9.19 -7.46
CA GLY A 4 -23.10 8.53 -8.75
C GLY A 4 -24.59 8.42 -9.11
N GLU A 5 -25.50 8.69 -8.18
CA GLU A 5 -26.96 8.66 -8.41
C GLU A 5 -27.55 10.07 -8.57
N MET A 6 -26.73 11.12 -8.43
CA MET A 6 -27.14 12.52 -8.55
C MET A 6 -27.05 13.01 -9.99
N SER A 7 -27.98 13.87 -10.38
CA SER A 7 -27.87 14.69 -11.59
C SER A 7 -26.86 15.82 -11.42
N TRP A 8 -26.37 16.38 -12.53
CA TRP A 8 -25.47 17.54 -12.51
C TRP A 8 -26.03 18.74 -11.76
N MET A 9 -27.35 18.99 -11.86
CA MET A 9 -28.02 20.08 -11.16
C MET A 9 -28.04 19.87 -9.64
N GLU A 10 -28.20 18.61 -9.19
CA GLU A 10 -28.12 18.26 -7.77
C GLU A 10 -26.69 18.40 -7.24
N ILE A 11 -25.68 18.03 -8.04
CA ILE A 11 -24.27 18.20 -7.69
C ILE A 11 -23.92 19.69 -7.58
N GLU A 12 -24.31 20.50 -8.55
CA GLU A 12 -24.09 21.96 -8.52
C GLU A 12 -24.75 22.57 -7.28
N GLY A 13 -26.00 22.17 -6.98
CA GLY A 13 -26.71 22.61 -5.78
C GLY A 13 -26.08 22.15 -4.46
N TYR A 14 -25.47 20.97 -4.41
CA TYR A 14 -24.71 20.47 -3.26
C TYR A 14 -23.45 21.31 -3.02
N LEU A 15 -22.69 21.58 -4.08
CA LEU A 15 -21.42 22.32 -4.02
C LEU A 15 -21.58 23.78 -3.56
N GLN A 16 -22.78 24.36 -3.66
CA GLN A 16 -23.09 25.66 -3.07
C GLN A 16 -23.10 25.65 -1.53
N LYS A 17 -23.22 24.48 -0.90
CA LYS A 17 -23.41 24.32 0.56
C LYS A 17 -22.27 23.56 1.23
N ASP A 18 -21.70 22.58 0.55
CA ASP A 18 -20.67 21.70 1.08
C ASP A 18 -19.76 21.21 -0.05
N ASN A 19 -18.47 21.06 0.25
CA ASN A 19 -17.45 20.62 -0.70
C ASN A 19 -16.79 19.30 -0.26
N ARG A 20 -17.33 18.65 0.76
CA ARG A 20 -16.84 17.36 1.26
C ARG A 20 -17.41 16.22 0.44
N VAL A 21 -16.66 15.12 0.39
CA VAL A 21 -17.14 13.85 -0.16
C VAL A 21 -16.64 12.72 0.73
N MET A 22 -17.47 11.70 0.90
CA MET A 22 -17.10 10.50 1.61
C MET A 22 -16.53 9.50 0.61
N LEU A 23 -15.24 9.21 0.76
CA LEU A 23 -14.55 8.18 0.01
C LEU A 23 -14.64 6.89 0.80
N VAL A 24 -15.22 5.87 0.19
CA VAL A 24 -15.18 4.52 0.77
C VAL A 24 -13.90 3.88 0.30
N LEU A 25 -12.89 3.88 1.16
CA LEU A 25 -11.64 3.17 0.89
C LEU A 25 -11.83 1.73 1.38
N GLY A 26 -11.79 0.77 0.45
CA GLY A 26 -12.06 -0.62 0.75
C GLY A 26 -11.07 -1.22 1.76
N SER A 27 -11.58 -2.06 2.66
CA SER A 27 -10.79 -3.10 3.30
C SER A 27 -11.20 -4.40 2.65
N THR A 28 -10.28 -5.11 1.99
CA THR A 28 -10.53 -6.50 1.57
C THR A 28 -9.94 -7.41 2.61
N GLU A 29 -10.77 -8.07 3.40
CA GLU A 29 -10.33 -9.15 4.29
C GLU A 29 -10.84 -10.49 3.75
N GLN A 30 -10.07 -11.56 3.92
CA GLN A 30 -10.57 -12.90 3.59
C GLN A 30 -11.71 -13.29 4.54
N HIS A 31 -12.94 -13.11 4.09
CA HIS A 31 -14.12 -13.37 4.91
C HIS A 31 -14.63 -14.82 4.91
N GLY A 32 -13.79 -15.80 4.55
CA GLY A 32 -14.15 -17.23 4.58
C GLY A 32 -15.40 -17.54 3.74
N TYR A 33 -16.54 -17.75 4.40
CA TYR A 33 -17.83 -18.13 3.77
C TYR A 33 -18.70 -16.94 3.35
N LEU A 34 -18.28 -15.70 3.62
CA LEU A 34 -19.08 -14.52 3.31
C LEU A 34 -19.07 -14.22 1.80
N ASN A 35 -20.03 -13.39 1.38
CA ASN A 35 -20.18 -13.03 -0.02
C ASN A 35 -18.93 -12.28 -0.53
N LEU A 36 -18.53 -12.54 -1.78
CA LEU A 36 -17.41 -11.88 -2.47
C LEU A 36 -17.44 -10.34 -2.36
N MET A 37 -18.61 -9.73 -2.27
CA MET A 37 -18.79 -8.28 -2.20
C MET A 37 -18.88 -7.73 -0.77
N THR A 38 -18.59 -8.52 0.27
CA THR A 38 -18.77 -8.09 1.67
C THR A 38 -17.89 -6.88 1.99
N ASP A 39 -16.66 -6.90 1.49
CA ASP A 39 -15.64 -5.84 1.58
C ASP A 39 -16.05 -4.51 0.92
N VAL A 40 -17.05 -4.56 0.05
CA VAL A 40 -17.62 -3.38 -0.61
C VAL A 40 -18.93 -2.99 0.05
N LYS A 41 -19.80 -3.97 0.31
CA LYS A 41 -21.17 -3.74 0.82
C LYS A 41 -21.18 -3.21 2.25
N VAL A 42 -20.33 -3.72 3.13
CA VAL A 42 -20.30 -3.29 4.54
C VAL A 42 -19.78 -1.85 4.64
N PRO A 43 -18.64 -1.47 4.04
CA PRO A 43 -18.18 -0.09 4.05
C PRO A 43 -19.17 0.86 3.35
N LEU A 44 -19.78 0.46 2.24
CA LEU A 44 -20.82 1.27 1.59
C LEU A 44 -22.04 1.49 2.49
N ALA A 45 -22.52 0.45 3.19
CA ALA A 45 -23.64 0.58 4.11
C ALA A 45 -23.31 1.52 5.28
N MET A 46 -22.09 1.44 5.81
CA MET A 46 -21.62 2.38 6.83
C MET A 46 -21.53 3.81 6.30
N ALA A 47 -21.03 4.00 5.08
CA ALA A 47 -20.94 5.29 4.44
C ALA A 47 -22.32 5.88 4.13
N ASP A 48 -23.27 5.06 3.67
CA ASP A 48 -24.66 5.46 3.45
C ASP A 48 -25.31 5.94 4.76
N ALA A 49 -25.11 5.21 5.88
CA ALA A 49 -25.61 5.60 7.19
C ALA A 49 -24.99 6.92 7.68
N ALA A 50 -23.67 7.09 7.54
CA ALA A 50 -22.99 8.33 7.89
C ALA A 50 -23.41 9.51 7.00
N SER A 51 -23.64 9.26 5.70
CA SER A 51 -24.15 10.23 4.74
C SER A 51 -25.54 10.75 5.13
N GLN A 52 -26.44 9.88 5.58
CA GLN A 52 -27.78 10.27 6.05
C GLN A 52 -27.73 11.23 7.24
N GLN A 53 -26.75 11.06 8.14
CA GLN A 53 -26.59 11.91 9.32
C GLN A 53 -25.90 13.25 9.01
N THR A 54 -24.91 13.22 8.13
CA THR A 54 -24.01 14.35 7.88
C THR A 54 -24.39 15.20 6.67
N GLY A 55 -25.20 14.66 5.76
CA GLY A 55 -25.49 15.25 4.45
C GLY A 55 -24.33 15.15 3.46
N VAL A 56 -23.18 14.56 3.83
CA VAL A 56 -22.02 14.40 2.95
C VAL A 56 -22.29 13.29 1.95
N VAL A 57 -22.04 13.54 0.66
CA VAL A 57 -22.29 12.57 -0.42
C VAL A 57 -21.21 11.49 -0.48
N VAL A 58 -21.59 10.26 -0.85
CA VAL A 58 -20.67 9.11 -0.97
C VAL A 58 -20.20 8.97 -2.42
N ALA A 59 -18.89 8.95 -2.66
CA ALA A 59 -18.32 8.75 -3.99
C ALA A 59 -18.33 7.28 -4.44
N PRO A 60 -18.48 7.00 -5.75
CA PRO A 60 -18.41 5.64 -6.27
C PRO A 60 -16.99 5.07 -6.16
N LEU A 61 -16.85 3.88 -5.58
CA LEU A 61 -15.57 3.22 -5.34
C LEU A 61 -14.80 3.02 -6.65
N GLU A 62 -15.48 2.60 -7.72
CA GLU A 62 -14.86 2.33 -9.02
C GLU A 62 -14.24 3.59 -9.63
N TYR A 63 -14.79 4.76 -9.31
CA TYR A 63 -14.23 6.03 -9.77
C TYR A 63 -13.04 6.46 -8.90
N VAL A 64 -13.19 6.35 -7.58
CA VAL A 64 -12.21 6.86 -6.60
C VAL A 64 -10.92 6.04 -6.62
N ASN A 65 -11.05 4.72 -6.76
CA ASN A 65 -9.90 3.82 -6.81
C ASN A 65 -9.32 3.64 -8.21
N ALA A 66 -9.96 4.14 -9.27
CA ALA A 66 -9.39 4.04 -10.61
C ALA A 66 -8.05 4.80 -10.68
N PRO A 67 -6.93 4.15 -11.03
CA PRO A 67 -5.63 4.81 -11.16
C PRO A 67 -5.67 6.02 -12.10
N GLU A 68 -6.48 5.99 -13.16
CA GLU A 68 -6.67 7.08 -14.11
C GLU A 68 -7.41 8.28 -13.52
N THR A 69 -8.26 8.05 -12.52
CA THR A 69 -8.88 9.14 -11.75
C THR A 69 -7.86 9.72 -10.80
N ILE A 70 -7.15 8.86 -10.07
CA ILE A 70 -6.12 9.26 -9.10
C ILE A 70 -5.03 10.10 -9.77
N ALA A 71 -4.58 9.68 -10.96
CA ALA A 71 -3.54 10.34 -11.74
C ALA A 71 -3.89 11.76 -12.19
N ARG A 72 -5.18 12.15 -12.18
CA ARG A 72 -5.61 13.51 -12.55
C ARG A 72 -5.34 14.54 -11.45
N MET A 73 -5.08 14.08 -10.23
CA MET A 73 -4.70 14.95 -9.12
C MET A 73 -3.20 15.21 -9.21
N ASP A 74 -2.79 16.46 -9.40
CA ASP A 74 -1.37 16.83 -9.30
C ASP A 74 -0.85 16.61 -7.88
N ASP A 75 0.43 16.27 -7.77
CA ASP A 75 1.14 16.06 -6.50
C ASP A 75 0.46 15.01 -5.59
N MET A 76 -0.20 14.01 -6.17
CA MET A 76 -0.90 12.98 -5.42
C MET A 76 0.08 12.17 -4.57
N ILE A 77 -0.15 12.15 -3.25
CA ILE A 77 0.65 11.38 -2.30
C ILE A 77 -0.15 10.17 -1.82
N SER A 78 0.33 8.97 -2.14
CA SER A 78 -0.18 7.72 -1.59
C SER A 78 0.72 7.26 -0.45
N ILE A 79 0.13 6.88 0.69
CA ILE A 79 0.83 6.31 1.84
C ILE A 79 0.08 5.06 2.28
N ASN A 80 0.72 3.90 2.17
CA ASN A 80 0.16 2.63 2.64
C ASN A 80 1.15 1.93 3.57
N SER A 81 0.68 0.88 4.25
CA SER A 81 1.50 0.05 5.13
C SER A 81 1.64 -1.36 4.60
N CYS A 82 2.74 -2.03 4.93
CA CYS A 82 2.92 -3.44 4.59
C CYS A 82 3.38 -4.27 5.79
N ILE A 83 3.30 -5.59 5.64
CA ILE A 83 3.79 -6.56 6.61
C ILE A 83 5.29 -6.78 6.42
N ALA A 84 5.73 -6.93 5.18
CA ALA A 84 7.13 -7.17 4.85
C ALA A 84 7.49 -6.72 3.42
N VAL A 85 8.78 -6.50 3.20
CA VAL A 85 9.38 -6.25 1.88
C VAL A 85 10.58 -7.17 1.72
N ASP A 86 10.79 -7.77 0.55
CA ASP A 86 12.00 -8.57 0.29
C ASP A 86 13.11 -7.79 -0.40
N LEU A 87 14.33 -8.33 -0.46
CA LEU A 87 15.48 -7.67 -1.10
C LEU A 87 15.33 -7.41 -2.61
N TYR A 88 14.34 -8.02 -3.28
CA TYR A 88 14.00 -7.72 -4.67
C TYR A 88 13.06 -6.51 -4.80
N GLY A 89 12.51 -6.06 -3.68
CA GLY A 89 11.53 -4.98 -3.57
C GLY A 89 10.10 -5.44 -3.81
N GLN A 90 9.79 -6.73 -3.62
CA GLN A 90 8.41 -7.20 -3.58
C GLN A 90 7.79 -6.81 -2.24
N VAL A 91 6.51 -6.43 -2.23
CA VAL A 91 5.80 -6.00 -1.01
C VAL A 91 4.70 -7.00 -0.69
N CYS A 92 4.65 -7.43 0.57
CA CYS A 92 3.55 -8.23 1.13
C CYS A 92 2.81 -7.39 2.17
N ALA A 93 1.52 -7.15 1.95
CA ALA A 93 0.66 -6.43 2.89
C ALA A 93 -0.47 -7.29 3.46
N GLU A 94 -0.63 -8.53 2.96
CA GLU A 94 -1.82 -9.33 3.25
C GLU A 94 -1.60 -10.70 3.88
N SER A 95 -0.36 -11.20 3.94
CA SER A 95 -0.07 -12.50 4.52
C SER A 95 1.18 -12.52 5.41
N ALA A 96 1.30 -13.57 6.22
CA ALA A 96 2.54 -13.95 6.88
C ALA A 96 2.88 -15.37 6.47
N GLY A 97 3.83 -15.51 5.54
CA GLY A 97 3.99 -16.74 4.76
C GLY A 97 2.67 -17.12 4.08
N LEU A 98 2.28 -18.38 4.21
CA LEU A 98 1.03 -18.92 3.65
C LEU A 98 -0.24 -18.53 4.44
N ARG A 99 -0.10 -17.88 5.62
CA ARG A 99 -1.23 -17.51 6.45
C ARG A 99 -1.76 -16.15 6.03
N GLN A 100 -2.96 -16.12 5.46
CA GLN A 100 -3.65 -14.85 5.15
C GLN A 100 -3.98 -14.07 6.44
N ILE A 101 -3.79 -12.76 6.36
CA ILE A 101 -4.08 -11.79 7.42
C ILE A 101 -5.15 -10.81 6.96
N SER A 102 -5.05 -10.29 5.74
CA SER A 102 -5.99 -9.33 5.16
C SER A 102 -6.24 -9.65 3.67
N GLY A 103 -6.08 -8.68 2.77
CA GLY A 103 -6.25 -8.78 1.33
C GLY A 103 -5.64 -7.56 0.64
N THR A 104 -5.49 -7.62 -0.68
CA THR A 104 -4.81 -6.59 -1.49
C THR A 104 -5.41 -5.18 -1.36
N GLY A 105 -6.73 -5.07 -1.25
CA GLY A 105 -7.44 -3.80 -1.13
C GLY A 105 -7.21 -2.89 -2.33
N GLY A 106 -7.21 -1.57 -2.08
CA GLY A 106 -6.88 -0.55 -3.09
C GLY A 106 -5.41 -0.12 -3.08
N GLN A 107 -4.54 -0.79 -2.32
CA GLN A 107 -3.15 -0.34 -2.13
C GLN A 107 -2.43 -0.18 -3.47
N LEU A 108 -2.49 -1.22 -4.32
CA LEU A 108 -1.86 -1.21 -5.63
C LEU A 108 -2.43 -0.14 -6.57
N ASP A 109 -3.74 0.12 -6.48
CA ASP A 109 -4.41 1.14 -7.27
C ASP A 109 -3.86 2.54 -6.95
N TYR A 110 -3.74 2.86 -5.66
CA TYR A 110 -3.21 4.14 -5.20
C TYR A 110 -1.71 4.28 -5.45
N LEU A 111 -0.94 3.19 -5.37
CA LEU A 111 0.47 3.21 -5.79
C LEU A 111 0.58 3.58 -7.26
N THR A 112 -0.23 2.94 -8.10
CA THR A 112 -0.22 3.15 -9.56
C THR A 112 -0.71 4.56 -9.91
N GLY A 113 -1.84 4.98 -9.37
CA GLY A 113 -2.40 6.30 -9.61
C GLY A 113 -1.49 7.44 -9.16
N ALA A 114 -0.88 7.33 -7.97
CA ALA A 114 0.06 8.33 -7.48
C ALA A 114 1.37 8.39 -8.30
N ALA A 115 1.83 7.26 -8.85
CA ALA A 115 2.98 7.25 -9.75
C ALA A 115 2.68 7.82 -11.14
N MET A 116 1.42 7.72 -11.60
CA MET A 116 0.94 8.32 -12.85
C MET A 116 0.65 9.82 -12.71
N SER A 117 0.41 10.30 -11.49
CA SER A 117 0.18 11.72 -11.18
C SER A 117 1.42 12.57 -11.45
N ARG A 118 1.21 13.77 -12.01
CA ARG A 118 2.27 14.76 -12.19
C ARG A 118 2.75 15.24 -10.81
N GLY A 119 4.01 14.95 -10.48
CA GLY A 119 4.61 15.30 -9.18
C GLY A 119 4.29 14.33 -8.04
N GLY A 120 3.42 13.35 -8.31
CA GLY A 120 2.94 12.37 -7.34
C GLY A 120 4.01 11.42 -6.83
N LYS A 121 3.76 10.86 -5.64
CA LYS A 121 4.68 9.95 -4.94
C LYS A 121 3.88 8.89 -4.19
N ALA A 122 4.39 7.67 -4.22
CA ALA A 122 3.75 6.53 -3.60
C ALA A 122 4.69 5.89 -2.58
N PHE A 123 4.26 5.86 -1.32
CA PHE A 123 5.03 5.40 -0.16
C PHE A 123 4.42 4.13 0.42
N ILE A 124 5.29 3.15 0.68
CA ILE A 124 5.02 2.00 1.53
C ILE A 124 5.82 2.15 2.81
N CYS A 125 5.13 2.16 3.94
CA CYS A 125 5.69 2.41 5.26
C CYS A 125 5.58 1.18 6.15
N MET A 126 6.65 0.83 6.84
CA MET A 126 6.63 -0.22 7.87
C MET A 126 7.67 0.06 8.95
N THR A 127 7.51 -0.55 10.12
CA THR A 127 8.64 -0.64 11.05
C THR A 127 9.71 -1.55 10.44
N SER A 128 10.99 -1.35 10.74
CA SER A 128 12.05 -2.21 10.22
C SER A 128 12.02 -3.62 10.81
N SER A 129 11.43 -3.76 12.00
CA SER A 129 11.33 -5.01 12.75
C SER A 129 10.06 -5.06 13.61
N TYR A 130 9.76 -6.24 14.18
CA TYR A 130 8.72 -6.43 15.19
C TYR A 130 9.18 -7.45 16.24
N MET A 131 8.52 -7.46 17.41
CA MET A 131 8.71 -8.49 18.43
C MET A 131 7.57 -9.51 18.35
N ASP A 132 7.89 -10.80 18.38
CA ASP A 132 6.89 -11.84 18.51
C ASP A 132 6.40 -12.00 19.96
N LYS A 133 5.48 -12.95 20.18
CA LYS A 133 4.92 -13.25 21.52
C LYS A 133 5.96 -13.83 22.49
N ALA A 134 7.07 -14.36 21.99
CA ALA A 134 8.18 -14.88 22.79
C ALA A 134 9.24 -13.81 23.09
N GLY A 135 9.08 -12.58 22.58
CA GLY A 135 10.03 -11.48 22.76
C GLY A 135 11.22 -11.55 21.81
N VAL A 136 11.17 -12.38 20.77
CA VAL A 136 12.21 -12.44 19.74
C VAL A 136 11.94 -11.36 18.69
N ARG A 137 12.98 -10.62 18.32
CA ARG A 137 12.92 -9.61 17.26
C ARG A 137 13.01 -10.29 15.90
N HIS A 138 12.18 -9.86 14.97
CA HIS A 138 12.18 -10.30 13.57
C HIS A 138 12.25 -9.09 12.65
N SER A 139 12.99 -9.21 11.54
CA SER A 139 13.03 -8.19 10.49
C SER A 139 11.73 -8.18 9.68
N ARG A 140 11.29 -6.98 9.24
CA ARG A 140 10.27 -6.85 8.18
C ARG A 140 10.87 -6.73 6.78
N ILE A 141 12.18 -6.49 6.69
CA ILE A 141 12.92 -6.63 5.45
C ILE A 141 13.46 -8.05 5.40
N LEU A 142 12.99 -8.84 4.43
CA LEU A 142 13.28 -10.27 4.33
C LEU A 142 14.31 -10.54 3.22
N PRO A 143 15.16 -11.57 3.37
CA PRO A 143 16.03 -12.02 2.30
C PRO A 143 15.30 -12.31 0.98
N HIS A 144 14.19 -13.04 1.07
CA HIS A 144 13.26 -13.37 0.00
C HIS A 144 11.95 -13.81 0.64
N PHE A 145 10.84 -13.74 -0.10
CA PHE A 145 9.57 -14.30 0.38
C PHE A 145 9.57 -15.84 0.38
N GLY A 146 8.96 -16.41 1.42
CA GLY A 146 8.97 -17.85 1.72
C GLY A 146 7.58 -18.49 1.63
N GLY A 147 6.75 -18.00 0.71
CA GLY A 147 5.32 -18.32 0.61
C GLY A 147 4.40 -17.14 0.86
N ASP A 148 4.95 -15.97 1.18
CA ASP A 148 4.21 -14.72 1.30
C ASP A 148 3.53 -14.34 -0.03
N ILE A 149 2.34 -13.73 0.07
CA ILE A 149 1.57 -13.27 -1.08
C ILE A 149 2.04 -11.87 -1.45
N VAL A 150 2.43 -11.70 -2.72
CA VAL A 150 2.87 -10.41 -3.23
C VAL A 150 1.64 -9.53 -3.48
N THR A 151 1.51 -8.47 -2.68
CA THR A 151 0.48 -7.44 -2.83
C THR A 151 0.90 -6.41 -3.87
N ASP A 152 2.11 -5.86 -3.73
CA ASP A 152 2.68 -4.95 -4.73
C ASP A 152 3.88 -5.60 -5.42
N PRO A 153 3.82 -5.80 -6.74
CA PRO A 153 4.93 -6.37 -7.48
C PRO A 153 6.12 -5.41 -7.47
N ARG A 154 7.33 -5.95 -7.56
CA ARG A 154 8.58 -5.17 -7.51
C ARG A 154 8.65 -4.01 -8.51
N SER A 155 7.93 -4.09 -9.63
CA SER A 155 7.85 -3.03 -10.65
C SER A 155 7.06 -1.81 -10.20
N GLN A 156 6.19 -1.95 -9.20
CA GLN A 156 5.34 -0.89 -8.64
C GLN A 156 5.71 -0.55 -7.19
N ALA A 157 6.82 -1.08 -6.68
CA ALA A 157 7.43 -0.63 -5.44
C ALA A 157 8.26 0.64 -5.69
N TYR A 158 7.74 1.79 -5.23
CA TYR A 158 8.38 3.10 -5.38
C TYR A 158 9.19 3.47 -4.13
N TYR A 159 8.61 4.25 -3.22
CA TYR A 159 9.29 4.64 -1.97
C TYR A 159 8.99 3.63 -0.87
N ILE A 160 10.04 3.08 -0.26
CA ILE A 160 9.95 2.25 0.95
C ILE A 160 10.50 3.04 2.13
N VAL A 161 9.75 3.06 3.23
CA VAL A 161 10.04 3.86 4.42
C VAL A 161 10.08 2.97 5.66
N THR A 162 11.12 3.16 6.48
CA THR A 162 11.19 2.66 7.86
C THR A 162 11.61 3.78 8.80
N GLU A 163 11.68 3.49 10.11
CA GLU A 163 12.26 4.40 11.09
C GLU A 163 13.75 4.73 10.85
N TYR A 164 14.43 4.02 9.95
CA TYR A 164 15.83 4.25 9.58
C TYR A 164 16.02 5.06 8.30
N GLY A 165 14.95 5.40 7.59
CA GLY A 165 15.03 6.28 6.42
C GLY A 165 14.06 5.91 5.31
N THR A 166 14.36 6.41 4.11
CA THR A 166 13.51 6.24 2.93
C THR A 166 14.38 5.97 1.71
N VAL A 167 13.94 5.03 0.87
CA VAL A 167 14.61 4.70 -0.40
C VAL A 167 13.61 4.64 -1.54
N ASN A 168 14.03 5.07 -2.73
CA ASN A 168 13.22 4.99 -3.95
C ASN A 168 13.75 3.90 -4.89
N LEU A 169 12.99 2.81 -5.02
CA LEU A 169 13.36 1.63 -5.82
C LEU A 169 13.02 1.77 -7.31
N ALA A 170 12.37 2.86 -7.72
CA ALA A 170 12.03 3.12 -9.11
C ALA A 170 13.30 3.20 -9.98
N GLY A 171 13.32 2.41 -11.07
CA GLY A 171 14.45 2.36 -12.00
C GLY A 171 15.73 1.71 -11.45
N ARG A 172 15.71 1.18 -10.22
CA ARG A 172 16.88 0.55 -9.59
C ARG A 172 17.04 -0.89 -10.03
N SER A 173 18.28 -1.27 -10.32
CA SER A 173 18.69 -2.65 -10.53
C SER A 173 18.53 -3.48 -9.26
N THR A 174 18.50 -4.81 -9.39
CA THR A 174 18.28 -5.70 -8.24
C THR A 174 19.32 -5.52 -7.13
N TRP A 175 20.58 -5.22 -7.48
CA TRP A 175 21.62 -5.04 -6.46
C TRP A 175 21.52 -3.68 -5.75
N GLU A 176 21.16 -2.62 -6.46
CA GLU A 176 20.87 -1.31 -5.85
C GLU A 176 19.68 -1.44 -4.91
N ARG A 177 18.64 -2.19 -5.30
CA ARG A 177 17.47 -2.44 -4.44
C ARG A 177 17.86 -3.13 -3.14
N ALA A 178 18.66 -4.20 -3.22
CA ALA A 178 19.13 -4.92 -2.04
C ALA A 178 19.93 -4.00 -1.11
N GLU A 179 20.89 -3.23 -1.65
CA GLU A 179 21.68 -2.26 -0.89
C GLU A 179 20.82 -1.18 -0.23
N MET A 180 19.89 -0.60 -0.99
CA MET A 180 18.96 0.42 -0.51
C MET A 180 18.07 -0.12 0.61
N LEU A 181 17.49 -1.31 0.45
CA LEU A 181 16.63 -1.91 1.47
C LEU A 181 17.41 -2.27 2.74
N VAL A 182 18.63 -2.82 2.62
CA VAL A 182 19.52 -3.06 3.76
C VAL A 182 19.83 -1.75 4.51
N SER A 183 20.02 -0.65 3.78
CA SER A 183 20.34 0.66 4.40
C SER A 183 19.25 1.18 5.35
N ILE A 184 17.99 0.78 5.13
CA ILE A 184 16.83 1.13 5.95
C ILE A 184 16.33 -0.05 6.82
N ALA A 185 17.07 -1.16 6.88
CA ALA A 185 16.79 -2.25 7.81
C ALA A 185 17.25 -1.91 9.24
N HIS A 186 16.68 -2.62 10.22
CA HIS A 186 17.17 -2.57 11.60
C HIS A 186 18.65 -2.99 11.64
N PRO A 187 19.52 -2.29 12.39
CA PRO A 187 20.96 -2.58 12.45
C PRO A 187 21.28 -4.06 12.73
N ASP A 188 20.55 -4.68 13.66
CA ASP A 188 20.72 -6.10 14.05
C ASP A 188 20.61 -7.10 12.89
N PHE A 189 19.89 -6.78 11.81
CA PHE A 189 19.66 -7.71 10.68
C PHE A 189 20.46 -7.35 9.42
N ARG A 190 21.22 -6.25 9.40
CA ARG A 190 21.89 -5.79 8.17
C ARG A 190 22.91 -6.79 7.66
N GLU A 191 23.75 -7.33 8.54
CA GLU A 191 24.78 -8.32 8.17
C GLU A 191 24.16 -9.61 7.63
N GLU A 192 23.06 -10.08 8.23
CA GLU A 192 22.33 -11.26 7.75
C GLU A 192 21.73 -11.02 6.36
N LEU A 193 21.11 -9.85 6.13
CA LEU A 193 20.55 -9.49 4.84
C LEU A 193 21.63 -9.34 3.75
N ILE A 194 22.80 -8.80 4.10
CA ILE A 194 23.96 -8.73 3.20
C ILE A 194 24.43 -10.13 2.83
N ALA A 195 24.61 -11.01 3.82
CA ALA A 195 25.04 -12.38 3.57
C ALA A 195 24.03 -13.13 2.67
N ALA A 196 22.73 -12.92 2.87
CA ALA A 196 21.71 -13.49 2.01
C ALA A 196 21.75 -12.90 0.59
N ALA A 197 21.93 -11.58 0.44
CA ALA A 197 22.08 -10.93 -0.85
C ALA A 197 23.31 -11.44 -1.62
N GLU A 198 24.42 -11.71 -0.93
CA GLU A 198 25.63 -12.31 -1.50
C GLU A 198 25.35 -13.73 -2.00
N GLN A 199 24.67 -14.57 -1.20
CA GLN A 199 24.28 -15.93 -1.59
C GLN A 199 23.35 -15.93 -2.81
N GLN A 200 22.42 -14.99 -2.87
CA GLN A 200 21.50 -14.80 -3.99
C GLN A 200 22.14 -14.15 -5.23
N LYS A 201 23.42 -13.74 -5.13
CA LYS A 201 24.17 -13.05 -6.20
C LYS A 201 23.54 -11.71 -6.61
N ILE A 202 22.86 -11.05 -5.67
CA ILE A 202 22.28 -9.72 -5.83
C ILE A 202 23.02 -8.67 -5.00
N TRP A 203 24.12 -9.02 -4.33
CA TRP A 203 24.97 -8.04 -3.66
C TRP A 203 26.14 -7.60 -4.56
N ARG A 204 26.39 -6.29 -4.61
CA ARG A 204 27.65 -5.73 -5.13
C ARG A 204 28.21 -4.79 -4.08
N ARG A 205 29.52 -4.90 -3.83
CA ARG A 205 30.22 -3.94 -2.97
C ARG A 205 30.36 -2.64 -3.74
N SER A 206 29.40 -1.73 -3.60
CA SER A 206 29.53 -0.38 -4.13
C SER A 206 30.51 0.39 -3.22
N ASN A 207 31.81 0.29 -3.52
CA ASN A 207 32.99 0.98 -2.93
C ASN A 207 34.18 0.05 -2.63
N ARG A 208 34.60 -0.77 -3.61
CA ARG A 208 36.02 -1.16 -3.74
C ARG A 208 36.51 -0.83 -5.13
#